data_AF-A0A8K0XUJ3-F1
#
_entry.id   AF-A0A8K0XUJ3-F1
#
_cell.length_a   1.000
_cell.length_b   1.000
_cell.length_c   1.000
_cell.angle_alpha   90.00
_cell.angle_beta   90.00
_cell.angle_gamma   90.00
#
_symmetry.space_group_name_H-M   'P 1'
#
loop_
_entity.id
_entity.type
_entity.pdbx_description
1 polymer ?
#
loop_
_entity_poly.entity_id
_entity_poly.type
_entity_poly.pdbx_seq_one_letter_code
_entity_poly.pdbx_strand_id
1 'polypeptide(L)'
;MPLQTQEQIIHDRVNLGRLVKSLQGAVSSEEWQRNTSEPGTQAWLKVQGALHKVQYARRLLKNVELNSAVDDSSTSTERYQSLRASLNALEHLLQDAEKRVAPKPARPEPILPTLPLPQASSVAPVSPGQLNADQTDPFSSPTEPSAMLSAQDLLLSPSDTVPDTLAEEPTSASHQSSSRPLNGPLAPATTGAILQNSRAIQEELSEQLAQMATQLKRNALHFSNSLEKDKAVVQGAQEKLERNYDVMTKERKRLRDHHSKSWGTTWITILSIAVAIIGFFLTFFVIRFT
;
A
#
# COMPACT_ATOMS: atom_id res chain seq x y z
N MET A 1 -7.09 11.50 -25.56
CA MET A 1 -6.76 12.52 -24.54
C MET A 1 -8.05 12.95 -23.86
N PRO A 2 -8.23 12.78 -22.54
CA PRO A 2 -9.35 13.39 -21.84
C PRO A 2 -9.16 14.92 -21.83
N LEU A 3 -10.13 15.66 -22.35
CA LEU A 3 -10.13 17.12 -22.25
C LEU A 3 -10.34 17.50 -20.78
N GLN A 4 -9.29 17.93 -20.08
CA GLN A 4 -9.46 18.54 -18.75
C GLN A 4 -10.33 19.78 -18.93
N THR A 5 -11.36 19.92 -18.10
CA THR A 5 -12.22 21.10 -18.16
C THR A 5 -11.45 22.33 -17.69
N GLN A 6 -11.78 23.51 -18.23
CA GLN A 6 -11.17 24.77 -17.80
C GLN A 6 -11.30 24.99 -16.28
N GLU A 7 -12.42 24.56 -15.70
CA GLU A 7 -12.63 24.53 -14.25
C GLU A 7 -11.60 23.67 -13.52
N GLN A 8 -11.25 22.49 -14.05
CA GLN A 8 -10.25 21.61 -13.45
C GLN A 8 -8.86 22.26 -13.46
N ILE A 9 -8.48 22.94 -14.54
CA ILE A 9 -7.21 23.68 -14.63
C ILE A 9 -7.16 24.82 -13.60
N ILE A 10 -8.26 25.54 -13.42
CA ILE A 10 -8.39 26.59 -12.38
C ILE A 10 -8.28 25.98 -10.98
N HIS A 11 -8.94 24.86 -10.71
CA HIS A 11 -8.86 24.15 -9.44
C HIS A 11 -7.43 23.65 -9.16
N ASP A 12 -6.77 23.04 -10.12
CA ASP A 12 -5.41 22.52 -10.01
C ASP A 12 -4.42 23.65 -9.69
N ARG A 13 -4.57 24.83 -10.33
CA ARG A 13 -3.77 26.03 -10.02
C ARG A 13 -3.96 26.55 -8.60
N VAL A 14 -5.21 26.62 -8.12
CA VAL A 14 -5.54 27.07 -6.75
C VAL A 14 -5.05 26.05 -5.70
N ASN A 15 -5.25 24.76 -5.98
CA ASN A 15 -4.82 23.66 -5.11
C ASN A 15 -3.29 23.61 -4.99
N LEU A 16 -2.56 23.80 -6.10
CA LEU A 16 -1.10 23.88 -6.10
C LEU A 16 -0.60 25.00 -5.20
N GLY A 17 -1.13 26.23 -5.35
CA GLY A 17 -0.74 27.37 -4.51
C GLY A 17 -1.02 27.15 -3.02
N ARG A 18 -2.14 26.50 -2.68
CA ARG A 18 -2.48 26.12 -1.31
C ARG A 18 -1.57 25.02 -0.76
N LEU A 19 -1.30 23.99 -1.56
CA LEU A 19 -0.47 22.85 -1.18
C LEU A 19 0.98 23.28 -0.94
N VAL A 20 1.56 24.10 -1.81
CA VAL A 20 2.92 24.64 -1.62
C VAL A 20 3.00 25.51 -0.35
N LYS A 21 2.05 26.42 -0.13
CA LYS A 21 1.99 27.21 1.12
C LYS A 21 1.80 26.34 2.36
N SER A 22 0.99 25.30 2.28
CA SER A 22 0.80 24.34 3.38
C SER A 22 2.04 23.50 3.65
N LEU A 23 2.81 23.13 2.62
CA LEU A 23 4.06 22.40 2.76
C LEU A 23 5.17 23.28 3.34
N GLN A 24 5.28 24.52 2.87
CA GLN A 24 6.17 25.52 3.46
C GLN A 24 5.81 25.76 4.93
N GLY A 25 4.55 26.05 5.25
CA GLY A 25 4.09 26.25 6.63
C GLY A 25 4.28 25.01 7.52
N ALA A 26 4.09 23.80 6.98
CA ALA A 26 4.35 22.57 7.72
C ALA A 26 5.84 22.37 8.01
N VAL A 27 6.72 22.51 7.02
CA VAL A 27 8.17 22.29 7.16
C VAL A 27 8.86 23.42 7.94
N SER A 28 8.36 24.65 7.86
CA SER A 28 8.83 25.80 8.63
C SER A 28 8.25 25.88 10.05
N SER A 29 7.30 25.02 10.42
CA SER A 29 6.79 24.97 11.78
C SER A 29 7.87 24.50 12.75
N GLU A 30 8.00 25.17 13.90
CA GLU A 30 8.87 24.73 15.00
C GLU A 30 8.51 23.30 15.46
N GLU A 31 7.23 22.94 15.36
CA GLU A 31 6.72 21.61 15.65
C GLU A 31 7.27 20.54 14.68
N TRP A 32 7.56 20.90 13.42
CA TRP A 32 8.20 19.98 12.47
C TRP A 32 9.62 19.68 12.88
N GLN A 33 10.40 20.73 13.19
CA GLN A 33 11.78 20.58 13.65
C GLN A 33 11.84 19.72 14.92
N ARG A 34 11.00 20.01 15.92
CA ARG A 34 10.88 19.23 17.16
C ARG A 34 10.49 17.77 16.90
N ASN A 35 9.49 17.53 16.05
CA ASN A 35 9.05 16.18 15.67
C ASN A 35 10.12 15.41 14.87
N THR A 36 10.96 16.07 14.07
CA THR A 36 12.06 15.42 13.32
C THR A 36 13.33 15.21 14.13
N SER A 37 13.45 15.83 15.31
CA SER A 37 14.56 15.59 16.24
C SER A 37 14.36 14.35 17.11
N GLU A 38 13.13 13.90 17.30
CA GLU A 38 12.81 12.66 18.02
C GLU A 38 13.06 11.43 17.13
N PRO A 39 14.00 10.53 17.48
CA PRO A 39 14.29 9.34 16.68
C PRO A 39 13.17 8.30 16.82
N GLY A 40 12.28 8.24 15.83
CA GLY A 40 11.15 7.32 15.85
C GLY A 40 10.46 7.11 14.51
N THR A 41 9.77 5.97 14.38
CA THR A 41 9.00 5.59 13.18
C THR A 41 7.96 6.62 12.77
N GLN A 42 7.35 7.33 13.74
CA GLN A 42 6.40 8.40 13.47
C GLN A 42 7.02 9.61 12.78
N ALA A 43 8.24 9.97 13.14
CA ALA A 43 8.95 11.09 12.54
C ALA A 43 9.34 10.78 11.09
N TRP A 44 9.83 9.56 10.84
CA TRP A 44 10.12 9.07 9.48
C TRP A 44 8.85 9.03 8.60
N LEU A 45 7.74 8.50 9.13
CA LEU A 45 6.46 8.44 8.41
C LEU A 45 5.91 9.85 8.08
N LYS A 46 6.09 10.83 8.97
CA LYS A 46 5.75 12.25 8.70
C LYS A 46 6.60 12.81 7.55
N VAL A 47 7.92 12.58 7.55
CA VAL A 47 8.84 13.02 6.49
C VAL A 47 8.46 12.39 5.14
N GLN A 48 8.24 11.07 5.09
CA GLN A 48 7.83 10.37 3.87
C GLN A 48 6.46 10.87 3.36
N GLY A 49 5.50 11.12 4.26
CA GLY A 49 4.21 11.71 3.93
C GLY A 49 4.31 13.14 3.37
N ALA A 50 5.28 13.93 3.80
CA ALA A 50 5.59 15.24 3.22
C ALA A 50 6.27 15.12 1.85
N LEU A 51 7.19 14.16 1.68
CA LEU A 51 7.87 13.87 0.42
C LEU A 51 6.87 13.46 -0.67
N HIS A 52 5.91 12.59 -0.36
CA HIS A 52 4.82 12.23 -1.29
C HIS A 52 3.95 13.44 -1.68
N LYS A 53 3.70 14.38 -0.75
CA LYS A 53 2.98 15.62 -1.07
C LYS A 53 3.79 16.55 -1.98
N VAL A 54 5.11 16.62 -1.83
CA VAL A 54 6.00 17.36 -2.76
C VAL A 54 6.00 16.72 -4.15
N GLN A 55 6.07 15.39 -4.26
CA GLN A 55 5.95 14.68 -5.54
C GLN A 55 4.59 14.93 -6.21
N TYR A 56 3.50 14.89 -5.45
CA TYR A 56 2.17 15.24 -5.97
C TYR A 56 2.09 16.69 -6.44
N ALA A 57 2.65 17.65 -5.67
CA ALA A 57 2.74 19.05 -6.09
C ALA A 57 3.54 19.23 -7.40
N ARG A 58 4.62 18.45 -7.60
CA ARG A 58 5.41 18.44 -8.85
C ARG A 58 4.60 17.93 -10.05
N ARG A 59 3.80 16.88 -9.86
CA ARG A 59 2.87 16.35 -10.88
C ARG A 59 1.78 17.36 -11.21
N LEU A 60 1.21 18.00 -10.19
CA LEU A 60 0.16 19.01 -10.34
C LEU A 60 0.69 20.25 -11.07
N LEU A 61 1.89 20.72 -10.72
CA LEU A 61 2.58 21.79 -11.43
C LEU A 61 2.79 21.47 -12.91
N LYS A 62 3.29 20.27 -13.25
CA LYS A 62 3.47 19.84 -14.64
C LYS A 62 2.15 19.84 -15.42
N ASN A 63 1.05 19.39 -14.81
CA ASN A 63 -0.28 19.43 -15.42
C ASN A 63 -0.78 20.88 -15.65
N VAL A 64 -0.57 21.77 -14.69
CA VAL A 64 -0.96 23.18 -14.81
C VAL A 64 -0.14 23.87 -15.91
N GLU A 65 1.17 23.65 -15.95
CA GLU A 65 2.08 24.22 -16.96
C GLU A 65 1.75 23.75 -18.39
N LEU A 66 1.48 22.47 -18.59
CA LEU A 66 1.09 21.90 -19.89
C LEU A 66 -0.20 22.54 -20.44
N ASN A 67 -1.12 22.91 -19.56
CA ASN A 67 -2.38 23.56 -19.95
C ASN A 67 -2.28 25.10 -20.01
N SER A 68 -1.40 25.72 -19.22
CA SER A 68 -1.23 27.18 -19.20
C SER A 68 -0.24 27.70 -20.25
N ALA A 69 0.45 26.82 -20.99
CA ALA A 69 1.33 27.20 -22.10
C ALA A 69 0.62 27.93 -23.27
N VAL A 70 -0.71 27.99 -23.24
CA VAL A 70 -1.53 28.78 -24.18
C VAL A 70 -1.69 30.24 -23.71
N ASP A 71 -1.62 30.50 -22.41
CA ASP A 71 -1.79 31.83 -21.78
C ASP A 71 -0.43 32.37 -21.30
N ASP A 72 0.48 32.63 -22.26
CA ASP A 72 1.90 32.93 -22.02
C ASP A 72 2.14 34.37 -21.48
N SER A 73 1.60 34.61 -20.30
CA SER A 73 1.78 35.82 -19.50
C SER A 73 3.05 35.69 -18.68
N SER A 74 4.03 36.59 -18.91
CA SER A 74 5.33 36.62 -18.22
C SER A 74 5.22 36.43 -16.70
N THR A 75 4.27 37.13 -16.07
CA THR A 75 4.01 37.06 -14.62
C THR A 75 3.52 35.69 -14.13
N SER A 76 2.94 34.84 -14.99
CA SER A 76 2.58 33.46 -14.64
C SER A 76 3.79 32.56 -14.69
N THR A 77 4.65 32.72 -15.70
CA THR A 77 5.90 31.96 -15.85
C THR A 77 6.87 32.22 -14.70
N GLU A 78 7.03 33.47 -14.26
CA GLU A 78 7.80 33.83 -13.04
C GLU A 78 7.25 33.13 -11.79
N ARG A 79 5.91 33.09 -11.63
CA ARG A 79 5.27 32.39 -10.50
C ARG A 79 5.58 30.90 -10.54
N TYR A 80 5.43 30.23 -11.68
CA TYR A 80 5.75 28.81 -11.80
C TYR A 80 7.24 28.52 -11.52
N GLN A 81 8.17 29.37 -11.97
CA GLN A 81 9.58 29.27 -11.62
C GLN A 81 9.82 29.40 -10.10
N SER A 82 9.16 30.35 -9.43
CA SER A 82 9.25 30.47 -7.96
C SER A 82 8.69 29.24 -7.23
N LEU A 83 7.59 28.65 -7.72
CA LEU A 83 7.05 27.41 -7.18
C LEU A 83 8.02 26.25 -7.38
N ARG A 84 8.61 26.08 -8.57
CA ARG A 84 9.66 25.08 -8.85
C ARG A 84 10.83 25.20 -7.89
N ALA A 85 11.38 26.40 -7.72
CA ALA A 85 12.48 26.65 -6.81
C ALA A 85 12.12 26.27 -5.36
N SER A 86 10.92 26.64 -4.89
CA SER A 86 10.46 26.30 -3.55
C SER A 86 10.21 24.80 -3.35
N LEU A 87 9.71 24.08 -4.36
CA LEU A 87 9.51 22.64 -4.31
C LEU A 87 10.84 21.89 -4.29
N ASN A 88 11.82 22.31 -5.09
CA ASN A 88 13.18 21.73 -5.08
C ASN A 88 13.87 21.96 -3.71
N ALA A 89 13.70 23.14 -3.11
CA ALA A 89 14.25 23.43 -1.77
C ALA A 89 13.59 22.56 -0.68
N LEU A 90 12.26 22.39 -0.72
CA LEU A 90 11.54 21.49 0.18
C LEU A 90 11.93 20.03 -0.03
N GLU A 91 12.13 19.58 -1.28
CA GLU A 91 12.58 18.23 -1.62
C GLU A 91 13.95 17.93 -0.99
N HIS A 92 14.92 18.84 -1.12
CA HIS A 92 16.24 18.69 -0.50
C HIS A 92 16.18 18.64 1.03
N LEU A 93 15.43 19.55 1.65
CA LEU A 93 15.25 19.58 3.11
C LEU A 93 14.58 18.31 3.64
N LEU A 94 13.61 17.75 2.90
CA LEU A 94 12.93 16.51 3.27
C LEU A 94 13.83 15.28 3.10
N GLN A 95 14.63 15.22 2.03
CA GLN A 95 15.61 14.14 1.84
C GLN A 95 16.69 14.16 2.93
N ASP A 96 17.13 15.34 3.37
CA ASP A 96 18.09 15.44 4.48
C ASP A 96 17.47 15.13 5.85
N ALA A 97 16.19 15.45 6.05
CA ALA A 97 15.44 14.98 7.22
C ALA A 97 15.25 13.46 7.19
N GLU A 98 14.94 12.87 6.03
CA GLU A 98 14.75 11.43 5.88
C GLU A 98 16.02 10.65 6.24
N LYS A 99 17.18 11.08 5.72
CA LYS A 99 18.49 10.48 6.06
C LYS A 99 18.82 10.53 7.57
N ARG A 100 18.30 11.54 8.29
CA ARG A 100 18.52 11.71 9.75
C ARG A 100 17.58 10.84 10.60
N VAL A 101 16.38 10.57 10.09
CA VAL A 101 15.29 9.93 10.84
C VAL A 101 15.02 8.49 10.36
N ALA A 102 15.65 8.05 9.27
CA ALA A 102 15.54 6.70 8.74
C ALA A 102 15.80 5.64 9.83
N PRO A 103 14.83 4.76 10.14
CA PRO A 103 14.97 3.78 11.20
C PRO A 103 16.09 2.80 10.85
N LYS A 104 17.09 2.69 11.74
CA LYS A 104 18.15 1.69 11.59
C LYS A 104 17.51 0.29 11.59
N PRO A 105 17.73 -0.56 10.57
CA PRO A 105 17.05 -1.84 10.48
C PRO A 105 17.48 -2.76 11.63
N ALA A 106 16.61 -2.87 12.63
CA ALA A 106 16.75 -3.86 13.69
C ALA A 106 16.42 -5.24 13.11
N ARG A 107 17.44 -6.06 12.86
CA ARG A 107 17.25 -7.48 12.59
C ARG A 107 16.53 -8.08 13.82
N PRO A 108 15.34 -8.70 13.67
CA PRO A 108 14.69 -9.37 14.79
C PRO A 108 15.60 -10.46 15.34
N GLU A 109 15.66 -10.61 16.66
CA GLU A 109 16.51 -11.61 17.29
C GLU A 109 16.09 -13.02 16.82
N PRO A 110 17.04 -13.91 16.50
CA PRO A 110 16.73 -15.21 15.93
C PRO A 110 16.01 -16.09 16.96
N ILE A 111 14.72 -16.39 16.71
CA ILE A 111 13.82 -17.19 17.56
C ILE A 111 14.18 -18.71 17.56
N LEU A 112 15.37 -19.05 17.06
CA LEU A 112 15.86 -20.43 16.96
C LEU A 112 16.10 -21.15 18.30
N PRO A 113 16.46 -20.51 19.44
CA PRO A 113 16.67 -21.25 20.70
C PRO A 113 15.39 -21.49 21.50
N THR A 114 14.21 -21.05 21.03
CA THR A 114 12.95 -21.12 21.79
C THR A 114 11.96 -22.18 21.29
N LEU A 115 12.31 -22.94 20.25
CA LEU A 115 11.50 -24.06 19.78
C LEU A 115 11.76 -25.32 20.61
N PRO A 116 10.76 -25.89 21.31
CA PRO A 116 10.93 -27.15 22.03
C PRO A 116 11.17 -28.30 21.04
N LEU A 117 12.21 -29.10 21.28
CA LEU A 117 12.52 -30.27 20.44
C LEU A 117 11.40 -31.31 20.58
N PRO A 118 10.86 -31.86 19.47
CA PRO A 118 9.84 -32.90 19.53
C PRO A 118 10.41 -34.17 20.19
N GLN A 119 9.69 -34.65 21.20
CA GLN A 119 10.07 -35.82 21.99
C GLN A 119 9.95 -37.09 21.13
N ALA A 120 11.09 -37.67 20.73
CA ALA A 120 11.11 -38.91 19.95
C ALA A 120 10.43 -40.03 20.75
N SER A 121 9.37 -40.62 20.18
CA SER A 121 8.66 -41.75 20.78
C SER A 121 9.55 -42.98 20.79
N SER A 122 10.17 -43.28 21.94
CA SER A 122 10.93 -44.51 22.14
C SER A 122 9.98 -45.69 22.22
N VAL A 123 9.92 -46.47 21.13
CA VAL A 123 9.21 -47.75 21.11
C VAL A 123 10.06 -48.78 21.88
N ALA A 124 9.57 -49.19 23.05
CA ALA A 124 10.10 -50.30 23.82
C ALA A 124 8.94 -51.16 24.36
N PRO A 125 9.15 -52.49 24.57
CA PRO A 125 8.09 -53.46 24.32
C PRO A 125 7.20 -53.82 25.53
N VAL A 126 6.04 -54.38 25.19
CA VAL A 126 5.06 -54.97 26.09
C VAL A 126 5.61 -56.07 27.01
N SER A 127 5.18 -56.07 28.28
CA SER A 127 4.97 -57.29 29.08
C SER A 127 3.93 -57.04 30.19
N PRO A 128 3.16 -58.06 30.63
CA PRO A 128 1.89 -57.85 31.35
C PRO A 128 1.99 -58.06 32.88
N GLY A 129 1.16 -57.36 33.67
CA GLY A 129 1.11 -57.58 35.13
C GLY A 129 0.10 -56.75 35.93
N GLN A 130 -1.11 -57.31 36.12
CA GLN A 130 -2.00 -57.24 37.31
C GLN A 130 -2.48 -55.90 37.97
N LEU A 131 -3.81 -55.74 37.90
CA LEU A 131 -4.77 -55.54 39.04
C LEU A 131 -4.75 -54.27 39.91
N ASN A 132 -5.71 -53.36 39.67
CA ASN A 132 -6.90 -53.07 40.51
C ASN A 132 -7.66 -51.87 39.89
N ALA A 133 -8.97 -51.93 39.65
CA ALA A 133 -10.06 -51.54 40.58
C ALA A 133 -9.87 -50.12 41.16
N ASP A 134 -10.79 -49.16 41.02
CA ASP A 134 -12.26 -49.30 40.98
C ASP A 134 -13.01 -48.17 40.18
N GLN A 135 -14.33 -48.33 40.10
CA GLN A 135 -15.45 -47.47 39.63
C GLN A 135 -15.34 -45.94 39.81
N THR A 136 -16.16 -45.04 39.23
CA THR A 136 -17.15 -44.94 38.12
C THR A 136 -17.78 -43.52 38.25
N ASP A 137 -18.09 -42.86 37.12
CA ASP A 137 -18.86 -41.61 36.93
C ASP A 137 -20.22 -41.53 37.68
N PRO A 138 -20.97 -40.39 37.81
CA PRO A 138 -21.15 -39.36 36.74
C PRO A 138 -21.55 -37.90 37.13
N PHE A 139 -21.98 -37.14 36.09
CA PHE A 139 -22.70 -35.84 36.07
C PHE A 139 -21.89 -34.54 36.37
N SER A 140 -22.07 -33.40 35.68
CA SER A 140 -22.66 -33.09 34.36
C SER A 140 -22.23 -31.66 33.90
N SER A 141 -22.30 -31.41 32.58
CA SER A 141 -21.97 -30.17 31.84
C SER A 141 -23.10 -29.09 31.92
N PRO A 142 -23.09 -27.90 31.24
CA PRO A 142 -22.28 -27.37 30.11
C PRO A 142 -21.53 -26.04 30.46
N THR A 143 -20.98 -25.16 29.60
CA THR A 143 -21.29 -24.73 28.21
C THR A 143 -20.08 -24.13 27.43
N GLU A 144 -20.13 -24.28 26.10
CA GLU A 144 -19.48 -23.63 24.93
C GLU A 144 -18.60 -22.33 25.01
N PRO A 145 -17.84 -21.98 23.94
CA PRO A 145 -17.10 -22.87 23.03
C PRO A 145 -15.69 -22.33 22.66
N SER A 146 -14.73 -23.23 22.42
CA SER A 146 -13.43 -22.87 21.83
C SER A 146 -13.49 -22.80 20.31
N ALA A 147 -13.30 -21.62 19.72
CA ALA A 147 -13.05 -21.44 18.29
C ALA A 147 -11.54 -21.29 18.03
N MET A 148 -10.84 -22.42 17.82
CA MET A 148 -9.48 -22.40 17.28
C MET A 148 -9.53 -22.05 15.79
N LEU A 149 -9.40 -20.77 15.45
CA LEU A 149 -9.27 -20.33 14.06
C LEU A 149 -7.84 -20.53 13.55
N SER A 150 -7.73 -21.17 12.39
CA SER A 150 -6.46 -21.55 11.76
C SER A 150 -5.63 -20.33 11.36
N ALA A 151 -4.36 -20.30 11.80
CA ALA A 151 -3.37 -19.30 11.43
C ALA A 151 -2.45 -19.76 10.28
N GLN A 152 -2.90 -20.69 9.42
CA GLN A 152 -2.13 -21.17 8.26
C GLN A 152 -2.28 -20.29 6.99
N ASP A 153 -3.00 -19.17 7.05
CA ASP A 153 -3.50 -18.42 5.89
C ASP A 153 -2.77 -17.08 5.63
N LEU A 154 -1.42 -17.04 5.78
CA LEU A 154 -0.65 -15.80 5.58
C LEU A 154 0.80 -15.96 5.08
N LEU A 155 1.12 -17.02 4.33
CA LEU A 155 2.47 -17.26 3.78
C LEU A 155 2.55 -17.57 2.28
N LEU A 156 1.56 -17.15 1.48
CA LEU A 156 1.65 -17.17 0.02
C LEU A 156 1.04 -15.89 -0.59
N SER A 157 1.87 -14.86 -0.74
CA SER A 157 1.62 -13.77 -1.71
C SER A 157 2.87 -13.61 -2.59
N PRO A 158 2.74 -13.39 -3.92
CA PRO A 158 3.82 -13.63 -4.87
C PRO A 158 4.73 -12.40 -5.03
N SER A 159 6.02 -12.61 -5.30
CA SER A 159 6.89 -11.55 -5.79
C SER A 159 6.58 -11.23 -7.26
N ASP A 160 6.18 -9.99 -7.49
CA ASP A 160 6.28 -9.33 -8.80
C ASP A 160 7.76 -9.13 -9.17
N THR A 161 8.22 -9.76 -10.25
CA THR A 161 9.31 -9.22 -11.07
C THR A 161 9.04 -9.51 -12.55
N VAL A 162 8.79 -8.47 -13.32
CA VAL A 162 8.62 -8.50 -14.79
C VAL A 162 9.95 -8.78 -15.51
N PRO A 163 9.91 -9.31 -16.75
CA PRO A 163 11.10 -9.83 -17.43
C PRO A 163 11.87 -8.76 -18.20
N ASP A 164 13.18 -8.92 -18.28
CA ASP A 164 13.94 -8.52 -19.47
C ASP A 164 15.08 -9.52 -19.68
N THR A 165 15.21 -10.06 -20.90
CA THR A 165 16.21 -11.06 -21.25
C THR A 165 16.77 -10.73 -22.63
N LEU A 166 17.88 -10.00 -22.62
CA LEU A 166 18.77 -9.87 -23.76
C LEU A 166 20.06 -10.64 -23.45
N ALA A 167 20.60 -11.28 -24.48
CA ALA A 167 21.61 -12.32 -24.39
C ALA A 167 22.96 -11.80 -23.87
N GLU A 168 23.70 -12.68 -23.18
CA GLU A 168 25.06 -13.06 -23.60
C GLU A 168 25.53 -14.38 -22.94
N GLU A 169 26.28 -15.17 -23.71
CA GLU A 169 27.16 -16.25 -23.24
C GLU A 169 28.44 -15.63 -22.57
N PRO A 170 29.38 -16.36 -21.92
CA PRO A 170 29.72 -17.77 -22.16
C PRO A 170 30.09 -18.64 -20.93
N THR A 171 30.34 -19.92 -21.26
CA THR A 171 31.13 -20.95 -20.55
C THR A 171 32.00 -20.56 -19.32
N SER A 172 31.88 -21.34 -18.23
CA SER A 172 32.98 -22.18 -17.65
C SER A 172 32.89 -22.37 -16.12
N ALA A 173 32.59 -23.59 -15.66
CA ALA A 173 33.11 -24.13 -14.39
C ALA A 173 32.99 -25.66 -14.39
N SER A 174 34.12 -26.36 -14.48
CA SER A 174 34.19 -27.82 -14.39
C SER A 174 34.21 -28.25 -12.92
N HIS A 175 33.29 -29.14 -12.52
CA HIS A 175 33.47 -29.94 -11.31
C HIS A 175 33.29 -31.44 -11.61
N GLN A 176 34.36 -32.15 -11.25
CA GLN A 176 34.71 -33.51 -11.62
C GLN A 176 33.83 -34.56 -10.94
N SER A 177 33.63 -35.69 -11.62
CA SER A 177 33.66 -37.00 -10.95
C SER A 177 34.23 -38.08 -11.88
N SER A 178 35.25 -38.78 -11.38
CA SER A 178 35.83 -40.01 -11.94
C SER A 178 34.74 -41.12 -12.08
N SER A 179 34.88 -42.20 -12.86
CA SER A 179 36.08 -42.91 -13.30
C SER A 179 35.83 -43.83 -14.51
N ARG A 180 36.86 -44.05 -15.33
CA ARG A 180 36.90 -45.01 -16.46
C ARG A 180 37.34 -46.42 -16.01
N PRO A 181 36.69 -47.47 -16.53
CA PRO A 181 37.37 -48.69 -17.01
C PRO A 181 37.05 -48.88 -18.51
N LEU A 182 38.03 -48.83 -19.43
CA LEU A 182 38.91 -49.93 -19.83
C LEU A 182 38.16 -51.06 -20.56
N ASN A 183 38.47 -51.20 -21.85
CA ASN A 183 37.77 -52.10 -22.77
C ASN A 183 37.97 -53.58 -22.42
N GLY A 184 36.88 -54.35 -22.41
CA GLY A 184 36.86 -55.81 -22.38
C GLY A 184 35.50 -56.31 -22.92
N PRO A 185 35.46 -57.35 -23.77
CA PRO A 185 34.21 -57.75 -24.44
C PRO A 185 33.34 -58.71 -23.59
N LEU A 186 32.04 -58.75 -23.91
CA LEU A 186 31.00 -59.72 -23.49
C LEU A 186 30.34 -59.54 -22.10
N ALA A 187 29.28 -58.73 -22.05
CA ALA A 187 28.10 -58.99 -21.20
C ALA A 187 26.87 -58.19 -21.69
N PRO A 188 25.76 -58.82 -22.14
CA PRO A 188 24.53 -58.11 -22.51
C PRO A 188 23.63 -57.74 -21.30
N ALA A 189 24.11 -57.94 -20.07
CA ALA A 189 23.31 -57.79 -18.85
C ALA A 189 23.28 -56.35 -18.28
N THR A 190 24.34 -55.56 -18.47
CA THR A 190 24.46 -54.20 -17.90
C THR A 190 23.59 -53.17 -18.63
N THR A 191 23.36 -53.33 -19.93
CA THR A 191 22.41 -52.49 -20.70
C THR A 191 20.96 -52.66 -20.21
N GLY A 192 20.57 -53.86 -19.76
CA GLY A 192 19.26 -54.11 -19.18
C GLY A 192 19.03 -53.32 -17.88
N ALA A 193 20.01 -53.33 -16.98
CA ALA A 193 19.94 -52.60 -15.70
C ALA A 193 19.88 -51.07 -15.89
N ILE A 194 20.62 -50.52 -16.85
CA ILE A 194 20.57 -49.08 -17.17
C ILE A 194 19.19 -48.69 -17.73
N LEU A 195 18.63 -49.49 -18.65
CA LEU A 195 17.28 -49.25 -19.19
C LEU A 195 16.17 -49.39 -18.13
N GLN A 196 16.34 -50.30 -17.17
CA GLN A 196 15.45 -50.42 -16.01
C GLN A 196 15.53 -49.19 -15.09
N ASN A 197 16.73 -48.68 -14.83
CA ASN A 197 16.91 -47.46 -14.04
C ASN A 197 16.27 -46.24 -14.75
N SER A 198 16.49 -46.09 -16.06
CA SER A 198 15.84 -45.02 -16.84
C SER A 198 14.30 -45.12 -16.84
N ARG A 199 13.73 -46.33 -16.81
CA ARG A 199 12.28 -46.52 -16.61
C ARG A 199 11.84 -46.14 -15.20
N ALA A 200 12.54 -46.59 -14.16
CA ALA A 200 12.21 -46.23 -12.78
C ALA A 200 12.19 -44.71 -12.56
N ILE A 201 13.17 -43.98 -13.12
CA ILE A 201 13.22 -42.51 -13.09
C ILE A 201 12.05 -41.88 -13.89
N GLN A 202 11.65 -42.46 -15.02
CA GLN A 202 10.47 -42.00 -15.77
C GLN A 202 9.16 -42.23 -14.99
N GLU A 203 9.04 -43.37 -14.30
CA GLU A 203 7.91 -43.66 -13.40
C GLU A 203 7.87 -42.62 -12.26
N GLU A 204 8.98 -42.39 -11.56
CA GLU A 204 9.11 -41.42 -10.46
C GLU A 204 8.78 -39.99 -10.89
N LEU A 205 9.31 -39.54 -12.03
CA LEU A 205 8.99 -38.22 -12.59
C LEU A 205 7.50 -38.11 -12.97
N SER A 206 6.90 -39.18 -13.48
CA SER A 206 5.46 -39.20 -13.81
C SER A 206 4.59 -39.13 -12.56
N GLU A 207 4.99 -39.80 -11.47
CA GLU A 207 4.32 -39.74 -10.18
C GLU A 207 4.45 -38.35 -9.56
N GLN A 208 5.67 -37.77 -9.56
CA GLN A 208 5.91 -36.42 -9.06
C GLN A 208 5.11 -35.36 -9.84
N LEU A 209 4.98 -35.52 -11.17
CA LEU A 209 4.16 -34.63 -12.00
C LEU A 209 2.66 -34.80 -11.68
N ALA A 210 2.17 -36.02 -11.46
CA ALA A 210 0.80 -36.26 -11.02
C ALA A 210 0.51 -35.66 -9.63
N GLN A 211 1.46 -35.77 -8.69
CA GLN A 211 1.38 -35.12 -7.38
C GLN A 211 1.38 -33.58 -7.50
N MET A 212 2.26 -33.00 -8.31
CA MET A 212 2.25 -31.55 -8.58
C MET A 212 0.95 -31.10 -9.28
N ALA A 213 0.43 -31.86 -10.23
CA ALA A 213 -0.82 -31.52 -10.92
C ALA A 213 -2.04 -31.55 -9.97
N THR A 214 -2.08 -32.51 -9.03
CA THR A 214 -3.14 -32.55 -8.01
C THR A 214 -2.97 -31.45 -6.95
N GLN A 215 -1.75 -31.05 -6.62
CA GLN A 215 -1.49 -29.87 -5.78
C GLN A 215 -1.89 -28.58 -6.49
N LEU A 216 -1.52 -28.40 -7.76
CA LEU A 216 -1.91 -27.25 -8.59
C LEU A 216 -3.44 -27.15 -8.73
N LYS A 217 -4.13 -28.28 -8.90
CA LYS A 217 -5.60 -28.35 -8.91
C LYS A 217 -6.20 -27.92 -7.57
N ARG A 218 -5.62 -28.33 -6.44
CA ARG A 218 -6.04 -27.87 -5.10
C ARG A 218 -5.82 -26.36 -4.93
N ASN A 219 -4.66 -25.85 -5.35
CA ASN A 219 -4.35 -24.42 -5.31
C ASN A 219 -5.34 -23.62 -6.19
N ALA A 220 -5.63 -24.07 -7.41
CA ALA A 220 -6.60 -23.42 -8.29
C ALA A 220 -8.02 -23.39 -7.70
N LEU A 221 -8.47 -24.47 -7.06
CA LEU A 221 -9.77 -24.53 -6.38
C LEU A 221 -9.79 -23.59 -5.16
N HIS A 222 -8.70 -23.53 -4.39
CA HIS A 222 -8.54 -22.58 -3.29
C HIS A 222 -8.61 -21.13 -3.79
N PHE A 223 -7.84 -20.78 -4.83
CA PHE A 223 -7.87 -19.45 -5.43
C PHE A 223 -9.25 -19.08 -5.98
N SER A 224 -9.99 -20.02 -6.58
CA SER A 224 -11.38 -19.77 -7.02
C SER A 224 -12.29 -19.39 -5.84
N ASN A 225 -12.19 -20.11 -4.72
CA ASN A 225 -12.98 -19.82 -3.52
C ASN A 225 -12.57 -18.48 -2.87
N SER A 226 -11.27 -18.16 -2.86
CA SER A 226 -10.79 -16.87 -2.36
C SER A 226 -11.24 -15.71 -3.24
N LEU A 227 -11.18 -15.85 -4.58
CA LEU A 227 -11.69 -14.84 -5.51
C LEU A 227 -13.21 -14.61 -5.37
N GLU A 228 -14.00 -15.63 -5.02
CA GLU A 228 -15.43 -15.45 -4.74
C GLU A 228 -15.67 -14.67 -3.45
N LYS A 229 -14.90 -14.94 -2.38
CA LYS A 229 -14.92 -14.14 -1.15
C LYS A 229 -14.47 -12.70 -1.40
N ASP A 230 -13.38 -12.51 -2.13
CA ASP A 230 -12.82 -11.19 -2.45
C ASP A 230 -13.82 -10.37 -3.29
N LYS A 231 -14.51 -11.01 -4.25
CA LYS A 231 -15.61 -10.38 -4.99
C LYS A 231 -16.72 -9.89 -4.07
N ALA A 232 -17.13 -10.68 -3.07
CA ALA A 232 -18.13 -10.26 -2.09
C ALA A 232 -17.63 -9.09 -1.21
N VAL A 233 -16.36 -9.11 -0.81
CA VAL A 233 -15.72 -7.99 -0.08
C VAL A 233 -15.67 -6.72 -0.93
N VAL A 234 -15.30 -6.82 -2.20
CA VAL A 234 -15.27 -5.69 -3.16
C VAL A 234 -16.68 -5.13 -3.39
N GLN A 235 -17.70 -5.97 -3.55
CA GLN A 235 -19.09 -5.52 -3.64
C GLN A 235 -19.55 -4.79 -2.37
N GLY A 236 -19.25 -5.33 -1.18
CA GLY A 236 -19.54 -4.66 0.10
C GLY A 236 -18.76 -3.36 0.30
N ALA A 237 -17.55 -3.25 -0.24
CA ALA A 237 -16.76 -2.02 -0.25
C ALA A 237 -17.34 -0.98 -1.22
N GLN A 238 -17.77 -1.40 -2.42
CA GLN A 238 -18.46 -0.54 -3.38
C GLN A 238 -19.76 0.02 -2.81
N GLU A 239 -20.60 -0.82 -2.21
CA GLU A 239 -21.88 -0.39 -1.62
C GLU A 239 -21.69 0.59 -0.45
N LYS A 240 -20.60 0.43 0.33
CA LYS A 240 -20.20 1.40 1.37
C LYS A 240 -19.68 2.71 0.77
N LEU A 241 -18.93 2.65 -0.34
CA LEU A 241 -18.42 3.82 -1.04
C LEU A 241 -19.55 4.63 -1.68
N GLU A 242 -20.51 3.98 -2.32
CA GLU A 242 -21.73 4.58 -2.87
C GLU A 242 -22.54 5.29 -1.78
N ARG A 243 -22.82 4.62 -0.65
CA ARG A 243 -23.49 5.26 0.50
C ARG A 243 -22.71 6.46 1.05
N ASN A 244 -21.38 6.37 1.15
CA ASN A 244 -20.56 7.48 1.62
C ASN A 244 -20.58 8.67 0.65
N TYR A 245 -20.53 8.40 -0.66
CA TYR A 245 -20.65 9.39 -1.72
C TYR A 245 -22.01 10.09 -1.70
N ASP A 246 -23.10 9.35 -1.52
CA ASP A 246 -24.45 9.92 -1.40
C ASP A 246 -24.61 10.82 -0.17
N VAL A 247 -24.06 10.40 0.98
CA VAL A 247 -24.02 11.26 2.19
C VAL A 247 -23.20 12.52 1.92
N MET A 248 -21.99 12.39 1.37
CA MET A 248 -21.11 13.53 1.08
C MET A 248 -21.74 14.50 0.06
N THR A 249 -22.39 14.02 -0.99
CA THR A 249 -23.04 14.88 -1.99
C THR A 249 -24.30 15.55 -1.45
N LYS A 250 -25.08 14.86 -0.61
CA LYS A 250 -26.24 15.43 0.11
C LYS A 250 -25.80 16.51 1.10
N GLU A 251 -24.75 16.27 1.86
CA GLU A 251 -24.16 17.26 2.76
C GLU A 251 -23.57 18.44 2.00
N ARG A 252 -22.87 18.21 0.88
CA ARG A 252 -22.36 19.28 0.00
C ARG A 252 -23.49 20.16 -0.55
N LYS A 253 -24.63 19.58 -0.95
CA LYS A 253 -25.83 20.33 -1.34
C LYS A 253 -26.35 21.17 -0.16
N ARG A 254 -26.55 20.56 1.02
CA ARG A 254 -27.00 21.29 2.22
C ARG A 254 -26.06 22.42 2.62
N LEU A 255 -24.74 22.20 2.63
CA LEU A 255 -23.74 23.21 2.94
C LEU A 255 -23.77 24.37 1.94
N ARG A 256 -23.89 24.08 0.65
CA ARG A 256 -24.05 25.10 -0.40
C ARG A 256 -25.33 25.92 -0.20
N ASP A 257 -26.45 25.28 0.10
CA ASP A 257 -27.75 25.94 0.25
C ASP A 257 -27.81 26.78 1.55
N HIS A 258 -27.09 26.38 2.60
CA HIS A 258 -26.86 27.24 3.78
C HIS A 258 -25.91 28.40 3.47
N HIS A 259 -24.83 28.18 2.70
CA HIS A 259 -23.85 29.23 2.36
C HIS A 259 -24.45 30.31 1.45
N SER A 260 -25.30 29.96 0.48
CA SER A 260 -25.99 30.94 -0.37
C SER A 260 -26.98 31.80 0.43
N LYS A 261 -27.70 31.18 1.38
CA LYS A 261 -28.69 31.87 2.23
C LYS A 261 -28.05 32.87 3.19
N SER A 262 -26.93 32.52 3.82
CA SER A 262 -26.20 33.42 4.75
C SER A 262 -25.51 34.60 4.05
N TRP A 263 -25.12 34.45 2.78
CA TRP A 263 -24.62 35.56 1.97
C TRP A 263 -25.74 36.56 1.61
N GLY A 264 -26.93 36.07 1.25
CA GLY A 264 -28.06 36.94 0.88
C GLY A 264 -28.47 37.91 1.99
N THR A 265 -28.56 37.45 3.24
CA THR A 265 -28.91 38.32 4.38
C THR A 265 -27.82 39.35 4.68
N THR A 266 -26.54 38.96 4.57
CA THR A 266 -25.39 39.86 4.79
C THR A 266 -25.30 40.93 3.69
N TRP A 267 -25.62 40.57 2.44
CA TRP A 267 -25.68 41.53 1.34
C TRP A 267 -26.79 42.57 1.54
N ILE A 268 -27.97 42.14 2.00
CA ILE A 268 -29.10 43.04 2.29
C ILE A 268 -28.77 44.01 3.43
N THR A 269 -28.12 43.56 4.51
CA THR A 269 -27.74 44.47 5.61
C THR A 269 -26.66 45.46 5.19
N ILE A 270 -25.66 45.04 4.40
CA ILE A 270 -24.65 45.93 3.81
C ILE A 270 -25.31 46.99 2.91
N LEU A 271 -26.26 46.59 2.07
CA LEU A 271 -27.00 47.52 1.21
C LEU A 271 -27.81 48.54 2.03
N SER A 272 -28.48 48.10 3.10
CA SER A 272 -29.21 49.00 4.00
C SER A 272 -28.30 50.03 4.68
N ILE A 273 -27.10 49.63 5.10
CA ILE A 273 -26.10 50.53 5.69
C ILE A 273 -25.59 51.52 4.64
N ALA A 274 -25.31 51.07 3.41
CA ALA A 274 -24.86 51.93 2.32
C ALA A 274 -25.90 53.02 1.98
N VAL A 275 -27.19 52.68 1.91
CA VAL A 275 -28.28 53.65 1.69
C VAL A 275 -28.36 54.69 2.82
N ALA A 276 -28.22 54.27 4.08
CA ALA A 276 -28.20 55.18 5.22
C ALA A 276 -27.01 56.16 5.16
N ILE A 277 -25.82 55.67 4.79
CA ILE A 277 -24.62 56.50 4.60
C ILE A 277 -24.81 57.51 3.46
N ILE A 278 -25.36 57.09 2.32
CA ILE A 278 -25.64 57.98 1.18
C ILE A 278 -26.65 59.07 1.56
N GLY A 279 -27.73 58.70 2.27
CA GLY A 279 -28.71 59.66 2.80
C GLY A 279 -28.11 60.67 3.77
N PHE A 280 -27.24 60.21 4.69
CA PHE A 280 -26.51 61.09 5.60
C PHE A 280 -25.62 62.10 4.85
N PHE A 281 -24.83 61.64 3.87
CA PHE A 281 -24.00 62.52 3.05
C PHE A 281 -24.84 63.53 2.25
N LEU A 282 -25.95 63.11 1.63
CA LEU A 282 -26.86 64.01 0.91
C LEU A 282 -27.42 65.11 1.84
N THR A 283 -27.87 64.73 3.04
CA THR A 283 -28.45 65.67 4.01
C THR A 283 -27.39 66.66 4.50
N PHE A 284 -26.18 66.18 4.80
CA PHE A 284 -25.04 67.01 5.18
C PHE A 284 -24.62 67.96 4.06
N PHE A 285 -24.63 67.50 2.80
CA PHE A 285 -24.26 68.32 1.64
C PHE A 285 -25.31 69.41 1.40
N VAL A 286 -26.60 69.12 1.52
CA VAL A 286 -27.68 70.11 1.41
C VAL A 286 -27.52 71.21 2.47
N ILE A 287 -27.33 70.84 3.74
CA ILE A 287 -27.13 71.83 4.83
C ILE A 287 -25.87 72.68 4.60
N ARG A 288 -24.80 72.08 4.07
CA ARG A 288 -23.51 72.76 3.90
C ARG A 288 -23.41 73.61 2.62
N PHE A 289 -24.33 73.41 1.67
CA PHE A 289 -24.40 74.11 0.37
C PHE A 289 -25.60 75.08 0.29
N THR A 290 -26.51 75.02 1.27
CA THR A 290 -27.56 76.03 1.54
C THR A 290 -27.03 77.03 2.58
#